data_AF-A0A6P2LT15-F1
#
_entry.id   AF-A0A6P2LT15-F1
#
_cell.length_a   1.000
_cell.length_b   1.000
_cell.length_c   1.000
_cell.angle_alpha   90.00
_cell.angle_beta   90.00
_cell.angle_gamma   90.00
#
_symmetry.space_group_name_H-M   'P 1'
#
loop_
_entity.id
_entity.type
_entity.pdbx_description
1 polymer ?
#
loop_
_entity_poly.entity_id
_entity_poly.type
_entity_poly.pdbx_seq_one_letter_code
_entity_poly.pdbx_strand_id
1 'polypeptide(L)'
;MNMATQPSARGDDETIEQEIQRKGKTAPRITPADIKAVIASEHYFTASRGVEGEAGGAAAYADLVIRGERAHVPAALDLLTFCVLVLRNGFTVTGESACASPENFDAEIGREVARANAIQKIWPLEGYLLKQRLHDWSNRGPSAAAPITSNIAPHQQRVIDEKAQNDERLLKLNGFFGTAIFTGLDEEERERLAAQARVMAQLSTILGDRIAAF
;
A
#
# COMPACT_ATOMS: atom_id res chain seq x y z
N MET A 1 35.47 -8.19 0.93
CA MET A 1 34.11 -8.60 0.49
C MET A 1 33.66 -9.77 1.35
N ASN A 2 32.77 -9.53 2.32
CA ASN A 2 31.96 -10.53 3.02
C ASN A 2 30.67 -9.83 3.48
N MET A 3 29.88 -9.37 2.50
CA MET A 3 28.47 -9.07 2.70
C MET A 3 27.71 -10.34 2.33
N ALA A 4 26.76 -10.76 3.15
CA ALA A 4 25.78 -11.79 2.76
C ALA A 4 24.78 -11.20 1.73
N THR A 5 25.30 -10.59 0.67
CA THR A 5 24.50 -10.21 -0.49
C THR A 5 24.30 -11.46 -1.30
N GLN A 6 23.07 -11.99 -1.31
CA GLN A 6 22.66 -12.86 -2.41
C GLN A 6 23.05 -12.15 -3.72
N PRO A 7 23.80 -12.81 -4.62
CA PRO A 7 24.16 -12.18 -5.88
C PRO A 7 22.87 -11.85 -6.61
N SER A 8 22.66 -10.58 -6.95
CA SER A 8 21.61 -10.17 -7.86
C SER A 8 21.92 -10.79 -9.22
N ALA A 9 21.46 -12.02 -9.44
CA ALA A 9 21.55 -12.74 -10.70
C ALA A 9 20.57 -12.17 -11.75
N ARG A 10 20.47 -10.84 -11.84
CA ARG A 10 19.75 -10.14 -12.90
C ARG A 10 20.78 -9.29 -13.61
N GLY A 11 21.16 -9.72 -14.82
CA GLY A 11 21.77 -8.80 -15.77
C GLY A 11 20.88 -7.57 -15.91
N ASP A 12 21.50 -6.43 -16.19
CA ASP A 12 20.88 -5.10 -16.22
C ASP A 12 19.41 -5.17 -16.66
N ASP A 13 18.49 -4.73 -15.80
CA ASP A 13 17.04 -4.88 -16.00
C ASP A 13 16.59 -4.35 -17.39
N GLU A 14 17.31 -3.36 -17.93
CA GLU A 14 17.12 -2.83 -19.30
C GLU A 14 17.44 -3.85 -20.39
N THR A 15 18.51 -4.63 -20.22
CA THR A 15 18.92 -5.69 -21.15
C THR A 15 17.90 -6.83 -21.19
N ILE A 16 17.32 -7.17 -20.03
CA ILE A 16 16.27 -8.19 -19.95
C ILE A 16 14.98 -7.71 -20.64
N GLU A 17 14.56 -6.45 -20.43
CA GLU A 17 13.35 -5.92 -21.10
C GLU A 17 13.53 -5.83 -22.62
N GLN A 18 14.70 -5.40 -23.10
CA GLN A 18 15.02 -5.38 -24.53
C GLN A 18 14.93 -6.79 -25.15
N GLU A 19 15.43 -7.81 -24.44
CA GLU A 19 15.38 -9.21 -24.88
C GLU A 19 13.93 -9.76 -24.90
N ILE A 20 13.09 -9.37 -23.94
CA ILE A 20 11.66 -9.73 -23.91
C ILE A 20 10.91 -9.11 -25.10
N GLN A 21 11.18 -7.84 -25.39
CA GLN A 21 10.61 -7.14 -26.55
C GLN A 21 11.08 -7.77 -27.86
N ARG A 22 12.37 -8.08 -27.99
CA ARG A 22 12.94 -8.81 -29.14
C ARG A 22 12.26 -10.16 -29.36
N LYS A 23 11.88 -10.85 -28.29
CA LYS A 23 11.15 -12.13 -28.34
C LYS A 23 9.65 -11.99 -28.57
N GLY A 24 9.13 -10.79 -28.82
CA GLY A 24 7.73 -10.55 -29.16
C GLY A 24 6.75 -10.87 -28.05
N LYS A 25 7.19 -10.83 -26.78
CA LYS A 25 6.30 -11.08 -25.64
C LYS A 25 5.51 -9.81 -25.31
N THR A 26 4.21 -9.79 -25.65
CA THR A 26 3.34 -8.60 -25.54
C THR A 26 2.37 -8.63 -24.36
N ALA A 27 2.39 -9.69 -23.54
CA ALA A 27 1.53 -9.76 -22.36
C ALA A 27 1.84 -8.62 -21.36
N PRO A 28 0.82 -8.08 -20.66
CA PRO A 28 1.01 -7.08 -19.60
C PRO A 28 2.02 -7.56 -18.56
N ARG A 29 2.95 -6.68 -18.18
CA ARG A 29 4.00 -6.96 -17.20
C ARG A 29 4.36 -5.69 -16.44
N ILE A 30 4.99 -5.87 -15.28
CA ILE A 30 5.57 -4.79 -14.48
C ILE A 30 6.97 -4.50 -15.00
N THR A 31 7.31 -3.24 -15.15
CA THR A 31 8.64 -2.75 -15.57
C THR A 31 9.40 -2.14 -14.39
N PRO A 32 10.73 -1.96 -14.48
CA PRO A 32 11.49 -1.23 -13.47
C PRO A 32 10.99 0.21 -13.27
N ALA A 33 10.48 0.85 -14.32
CA ALA A 33 9.89 2.18 -14.24
C ALA A 33 8.61 2.19 -13.39
N ASP A 34 7.76 1.16 -13.53
CA ASP A 34 6.55 1.01 -12.70
C ASP A 34 6.91 0.86 -11.22
N ILE A 35 7.94 0.07 -10.91
CA ILE A 35 8.43 -0.11 -9.53
C ILE A 35 8.93 1.21 -8.93
N LYS A 36 9.68 2.00 -9.70
CA LYS A 36 10.12 3.33 -9.26
C LYS A 36 8.93 4.27 -9.08
N ALA A 37 7.94 4.20 -9.97
CA ALA A 37 6.77 5.06 -9.95
C ALA A 37 5.88 4.85 -8.73
N VAL A 38 5.82 3.64 -8.14
CA VAL A 38 4.99 3.38 -6.95
C VAL A 38 5.61 3.88 -5.64
N ILE A 39 6.91 4.19 -5.61
CA ILE A 39 7.58 4.72 -4.41
C ILE A 39 7.25 6.21 -4.25
N ALA A 40 6.74 6.59 -3.09
CA ALA A 40 6.40 7.97 -2.75
C ALA A 40 7.50 8.67 -1.92
N SER A 41 8.11 7.96 -0.97
CA SER A 41 9.25 8.49 -0.19
C SER A 41 10.15 7.37 0.34
N GLU A 42 11.38 7.74 0.69
CA GLU A 42 12.42 6.82 1.19
C GLU A 42 13.02 7.37 2.48
N HIS A 43 13.19 6.51 3.48
CA HIS A 43 13.72 6.88 4.80
C HIS A 43 14.82 5.91 5.20
N TYR A 44 15.93 6.43 5.74
CA TYR A 44 17.11 5.63 6.08
C TYR A 44 17.56 5.89 7.51
N PHE A 45 17.88 4.83 8.24
CA PHE A 45 18.43 4.91 9.59
C PHE A 45 19.18 3.63 9.93
N THR A 46 20.10 3.71 10.89
CA THR A 46 20.70 2.51 11.49
C THR A 46 19.81 2.01 12.63
N ALA A 47 19.90 0.73 12.99
CA ALA A 47 19.18 0.19 14.14
C ALA A 47 19.44 0.99 15.42
N SER A 48 20.68 1.44 15.60
CA SER A 48 21.11 2.32 16.69
C SER A 48 20.32 3.63 16.74
N ARG A 49 20.19 4.33 15.61
CA ARG A 49 19.35 5.53 15.50
C ARG A 49 17.86 5.24 15.72
N GLY A 50 17.39 4.05 15.36
CA GLY A 50 16.03 3.61 15.68
C GLY A 50 15.78 3.51 17.18
N VAL A 51 16.74 2.93 17.93
CA VAL A 51 16.69 2.84 19.40
C VAL A 51 16.75 4.23 20.04
N GLU A 52 17.64 5.10 19.58
CA GLU A 52 17.73 6.49 20.04
C GLU A 52 16.43 7.26 19.77
N GLY A 53 15.86 7.09 18.58
CA GLY A 53 14.60 7.73 18.18
C GLY A 53 13.41 7.30 19.03
N GLU A 54 13.32 6.02 19.40
CA GLU A 54 12.30 5.49 20.31
C GLU A 54 12.35 6.16 21.69
N ALA A 55 13.55 6.46 22.18
CA ALA A 55 13.75 7.18 23.43
C ALA A 55 13.49 8.70 23.34
N GLY A 56 13.02 9.22 22.20
CA GLY A 56 12.80 10.66 21.99
C GLY A 56 14.00 11.39 21.38
N GLY A 57 14.96 10.64 20.81
CA GLY A 57 16.15 11.16 20.13
C GLY A 57 17.44 10.96 20.92
N ALA A 58 18.58 11.19 20.26
CA ALA A 58 19.90 10.91 20.83
C ALA A 58 20.18 11.61 22.17
N ALA A 59 19.69 12.84 22.35
CA ALA A 59 19.87 13.57 23.60
C ALA A 59 19.08 12.95 24.77
N ALA A 60 17.82 12.56 24.52
CA ALA A 60 16.98 11.89 25.52
C ALA A 60 17.52 10.49 25.85
N TYR A 61 17.99 9.75 24.83
CA TYR A 61 18.66 8.48 25.03
C TYR A 61 19.92 8.62 25.91
N ALA A 62 20.77 9.61 25.62
CA ALA A 62 21.99 9.86 26.40
C ALA A 62 21.67 10.17 27.86
N ASP A 63 20.63 10.96 28.15
CA ASP A 63 20.18 11.26 29.51
C ASP A 63 19.74 10.00 30.26
N LEU A 64 18.97 9.10 29.63
CA LEU A 64 18.59 7.80 30.22
C LEU A 64 19.80 6.92 30.54
N VAL A 65 20.81 6.92 29.67
CA VAL A 65 22.05 6.17 29.89
C VAL A 65 22.85 6.77 31.04
N ILE A 66 23.00 8.10 31.10
CA ILE A 66 23.71 8.80 32.18
C ILE A 66 23.05 8.53 33.54
N ARG A 67 21.71 8.45 33.59
CA ARG A 67 20.94 8.12 34.80
C ARG A 67 20.97 6.64 35.17
N GLY A 68 21.53 5.78 34.32
CA GLY A 68 21.54 4.33 34.52
C GLY A 68 20.18 3.66 34.30
N GLU A 69 19.22 4.35 33.69
CA GLU A 69 17.88 3.85 33.39
C GLU A 69 17.85 3.02 32.09
N ARG A 70 18.90 3.14 31.25
CA ARG A 70 19.06 2.35 30.01
C ARG A 70 20.53 2.00 29.77
N ALA A 71 20.78 0.84 29.17
CA ALA A 71 22.13 0.43 28.77
C ALA A 71 22.61 1.18 27.52
N HIS A 72 23.91 1.20 27.25
CA HIS A 72 24.44 1.69 25.97
C HIS A 72 23.91 0.84 24.80
N VAL A 73 23.67 1.49 23.66
CA VAL A 73 23.32 0.80 22.42
C VAL A 73 24.47 -0.15 22.04
N PRO A 74 24.21 -1.44 21.78
CA PRO A 74 25.25 -2.35 21.29
C PRO A 74 25.82 -1.86 19.95
N ALA A 75 27.15 -1.82 19.80
CA ALA A 75 27.82 -1.35 18.58
C ALA A 75 27.41 -2.13 17.30
N ALA A 76 26.93 -3.37 17.45
CA ALA A 76 26.37 -4.14 16.33
C ALA A 76 25.17 -3.45 15.65
N LEU A 77 24.43 -2.61 16.38
CA LEU A 77 23.28 -1.87 15.86
C LEU A 77 23.68 -0.66 14.98
N ASP A 78 24.94 -0.22 15.05
CA ASP A 78 25.46 0.79 14.12
C ASP A 78 25.73 0.21 12.72
N LEU A 79 25.91 -1.12 12.63
CA LEU A 79 26.23 -1.83 11.38
C LEU A 79 25.00 -2.28 10.58
N LEU A 80 23.81 -2.10 11.14
CA LEU A 80 22.55 -2.52 10.54
C LEU A 80 21.79 -1.30 10.01
N THR A 81 21.76 -1.15 8.68
CA THR A 81 21.04 -0.07 7.99
C THR A 81 19.66 -0.54 7.53
N PHE A 82 18.64 0.26 7.81
CA PHE A 82 17.29 0.11 7.31
C PHE A 82 16.99 1.11 6.20
N CYS A 83 16.23 0.68 5.21
CA CYS A 83 15.53 1.50 4.24
C CYS A 83 14.03 1.26 4.42
N VAL A 84 13.24 2.32 4.58
CA VAL A 84 11.79 2.26 4.63
C VAL A 84 11.24 3.04 3.43
N LEU A 85 10.57 2.33 2.54
CA LEU A 85 9.89 2.90 1.37
C LEU A 85 8.40 3.05 1.70
N VAL A 86 7.86 4.25 1.55
CA VAL A 86 6.42 4.49 1.58
C VAL A 86 5.93 4.46 0.14
N LEU A 87 4.99 3.57 -0.17
CA LEU A 87 4.37 3.46 -1.49
C LEU A 87 3.22 4.48 -1.63
N ARG A 88 2.82 4.80 -2.87
CA ARG A 88 1.76 5.78 -3.16
C ARG A 88 0.40 5.42 -2.56
N ASN A 89 0.14 4.15 -2.31
CA ASN A 89 -1.08 3.68 -1.64
C ASN A 89 -1.01 3.75 -0.10
N GLY A 90 0.08 4.26 0.46
CA GLY A 90 0.32 4.33 1.90
C GLY A 90 0.92 3.06 2.52
N PHE A 91 1.11 1.98 1.74
CA PHE A 91 1.76 0.77 2.24
C PHE A 91 3.26 1.00 2.42
N THR A 92 3.87 0.40 3.44
CA THR A 92 5.30 0.53 3.73
C THR A 92 6.05 -0.76 3.44
N VAL A 93 7.19 -0.65 2.78
CA VAL A 93 8.10 -1.77 2.49
C VAL A 93 9.46 -1.47 3.08
N THR A 94 10.02 -2.40 3.85
CA THR A 94 11.34 -2.25 4.45
C THR A 94 12.38 -3.05 3.69
N GLY A 95 13.64 -2.63 3.78
CA GLY A 95 14.80 -3.41 3.38
C GLY A 95 15.94 -3.17 4.35
N GLU A 96 16.79 -4.18 4.50
CA GLU A 96 17.79 -4.22 5.55
C GLU A 96 19.16 -4.56 4.94
N SER A 97 20.21 -3.93 5.45
CA SER A 97 21.61 -4.21 5.10
C SER A 97 22.42 -4.36 6.37
N ALA A 98 22.85 -5.58 6.63
CA ALA A 98 23.66 -5.93 7.81
C ALA A 98 25.12 -6.11 7.40
N CYS A 99 26.01 -5.25 7.90
CA CYS A 99 27.44 -5.40 7.66
C CYS A 99 28.07 -6.38 8.66
N ALA A 100 28.92 -7.29 8.16
CA ALA A 100 29.53 -8.35 8.95
C ALA A 100 30.68 -7.87 9.85
N SER A 101 31.30 -6.73 9.55
CA SER A 101 32.47 -6.22 10.28
C SER A 101 32.50 -4.70 10.29
N PRO A 102 32.74 -4.04 11.44
CA PRO A 102 32.85 -2.58 11.53
C PRO A 102 33.86 -1.96 10.55
N GLU A 103 34.98 -2.64 10.29
CA GLU A 103 36.08 -2.14 9.46
C GLU A 103 35.67 -2.02 7.98
N ASN A 104 34.67 -2.77 7.55
CA ASN A 104 34.12 -2.75 6.20
C ASN A 104 32.76 -2.04 6.15
N PHE A 105 32.38 -1.33 7.21
CA PHE A 105 31.12 -0.59 7.22
C PHE A 105 31.24 0.65 6.34
N ASP A 106 30.34 0.74 5.36
CA ASP A 106 30.14 1.89 4.52
C ASP A 106 28.64 2.23 4.52
N ALA A 107 28.32 3.43 5.00
CA ALA A 107 26.94 3.86 5.17
C ALA A 107 26.22 4.09 3.82
N GLU A 108 26.94 4.48 2.78
CA GLU A 108 26.35 4.71 1.45
C GLU A 108 26.03 3.36 0.80
N ILE A 109 26.99 2.43 0.79
CA ILE A 109 26.77 1.06 0.30
C ILE A 109 25.66 0.38 1.10
N GLY A 110 25.64 0.57 2.43
CA GLY A 110 24.60 0.06 3.31
C GLY A 110 23.20 0.52 2.89
N ARG A 111 23.04 1.81 2.56
CA ARG A 111 21.77 2.38 2.08
C ARG A 111 21.37 1.82 0.72
N GLU A 112 22.30 1.72 -0.22
CA GLU A 112 22.03 1.18 -1.56
C GLU A 112 21.54 -0.27 -1.48
N VAL A 113 22.21 -1.12 -0.70
CA VAL A 113 21.81 -2.52 -0.50
C VAL A 113 20.46 -2.61 0.21
N ALA A 114 20.24 -1.83 1.26
CA ALA A 114 18.96 -1.82 1.97
C ALA A 114 17.81 -1.40 1.04
N ARG A 115 18.03 -0.38 0.19
CA ARG A 115 17.06 0.07 -0.80
C ARG A 115 16.78 -1.00 -1.86
N ALA A 116 17.82 -1.64 -2.39
CA ALA A 116 17.67 -2.73 -3.35
C ALA A 116 16.85 -3.89 -2.76
N ASN A 117 17.10 -4.26 -1.50
CA ASN A 117 16.35 -5.29 -0.78
C ASN A 117 14.88 -4.90 -0.57
N ALA A 118 14.59 -3.62 -0.29
CA ALA A 118 13.22 -3.13 -0.22
C ALA A 118 12.52 -3.20 -1.59
N ILE A 119 13.19 -2.78 -2.66
CA ILE A 119 12.67 -2.83 -4.05
C ILE A 119 12.37 -4.26 -4.48
N GLN A 120 13.22 -5.23 -4.13
CA GLN A 120 12.98 -6.64 -4.42
C GLN A 120 11.64 -7.14 -3.85
N LYS A 121 11.23 -6.63 -2.68
CA LYS A 121 9.94 -6.96 -2.05
C LYS A 121 8.75 -6.29 -2.76
N ILE A 122 8.94 -5.18 -3.49
CA ILE A 122 7.86 -4.50 -4.24
C ILE A 122 7.46 -5.31 -5.49
N TRP A 123 8.42 -5.94 -6.18
CA TRP A 123 8.16 -6.74 -7.39
C TRP A 123 7.02 -7.77 -7.25
N PRO A 124 7.01 -8.68 -6.26
CA PRO A 124 5.92 -9.64 -6.10
C PRO A 124 4.58 -8.96 -5.74
N LEU A 125 4.60 -7.81 -5.05
CA LEU A 125 3.37 -7.06 -4.73
C LEU A 125 2.74 -6.47 -6.00
N GLU A 126 3.51 -5.79 -6.83
CA GLU A 126 3.01 -5.24 -8.10
C GLU A 126 2.64 -6.35 -9.08
N GLY A 127 3.36 -7.48 -9.08
CA GLY A 127 3.00 -8.67 -9.83
C GLY A 127 1.65 -9.24 -9.42
N TYR A 128 1.40 -9.35 -8.10
CA TYR A 128 0.10 -9.76 -7.58
C TYR A 128 -1.02 -8.79 -7.96
N LEU A 129 -0.81 -7.48 -7.79
CA LEU A 129 -1.80 -6.46 -8.16
C LEU A 129 -2.12 -6.49 -9.66
N LEU A 130 -1.12 -6.68 -10.52
CA LEU A 130 -1.35 -6.86 -11.95
C LEU A 130 -2.20 -8.10 -12.23
N LYS A 131 -1.87 -9.24 -11.63
CA LYS A 131 -2.64 -10.47 -11.79
C LYS A 131 -4.08 -10.31 -11.30
N GLN A 132 -4.26 -9.62 -10.18
CA GLN A 132 -5.58 -9.31 -9.62
C GLN A 132 -6.39 -8.45 -10.60
N ARG A 133 -5.83 -7.37 -11.14
CA ARG A 133 -6.49 -6.53 -12.16
C ARG A 133 -6.90 -7.35 -13.39
N LEU A 134 -6.03 -8.25 -13.85
CA LEU A 134 -6.33 -9.13 -15.00
C LEU A 134 -7.43 -10.14 -14.68
N HIS A 135 -7.44 -10.71 -13.48
CA HIS A 135 -8.49 -11.62 -13.01
C HIS A 135 -9.83 -10.91 -12.90
N ASP A 136 -9.86 -9.72 -12.30
CA ASP A 136 -11.07 -8.92 -12.14
C ASP A 136 -11.61 -8.44 -13.49
N TRP A 137 -10.71 -8.10 -14.42
CA TRP A 137 -11.09 -7.81 -15.82
C TRP A 137 -11.72 -9.03 -16.49
N SER A 138 -11.12 -10.22 -16.32
CA SER A 138 -11.64 -11.46 -16.91
C SER A 138 -12.99 -11.88 -16.33
N ASN A 139 -13.19 -11.70 -15.02
CA ASN A 139 -14.41 -12.12 -14.33
C ASN A 139 -15.58 -11.14 -14.48
N ARG A 140 -15.32 -9.90 -14.93
CA ARG A 140 -16.39 -8.94 -15.26
C ARG A 140 -17.09 -9.24 -16.59
N GLY A 141 -16.65 -10.25 -17.36
CA GLY A 141 -17.17 -10.54 -18.70
C GLY A 141 -16.98 -9.36 -19.67
N PRO A 142 -17.42 -9.44 -20.94
CA PRO A 142 -17.36 -8.32 -21.89
C PRO A 142 -18.24 -7.10 -21.54
N SER A 143 -18.66 -6.96 -20.28
CA SER A 143 -19.37 -5.79 -19.75
C SER A 143 -18.63 -5.21 -18.55
N ALA A 144 -17.33 -4.94 -18.73
CA ALA A 144 -16.70 -3.81 -18.09
C ALA A 144 -16.09 -3.01 -19.23
N ALA A 145 -16.70 -1.86 -19.46
CA ALA A 145 -16.22 -0.87 -20.40
C ALA A 145 -14.68 -0.82 -20.40
N ALA A 146 -14.11 -0.64 -21.59
CA ALA A 146 -12.83 0.04 -21.74
C ALA A 146 -12.73 1.22 -20.75
N PRO A 147 -11.56 1.83 -20.51
CA PRO A 147 -11.60 3.25 -20.22
C PRO A 147 -12.25 3.90 -21.46
N ILE A 148 -13.58 3.91 -21.53
CA ILE A 148 -14.31 5.02 -22.07
C ILE A 148 -13.65 6.14 -21.27
N THR A 149 -12.89 6.98 -21.95
CA THR A 149 -12.81 8.38 -21.63
C THR A 149 -14.27 8.84 -21.56
N SER A 150 -14.95 8.48 -20.47
CA SER A 150 -16.29 8.92 -20.22
C SER A 150 -16.05 10.39 -19.98
N ASN A 151 -16.62 11.20 -20.85
CA ASN A 151 -16.61 12.66 -20.78
C ASN A 151 -17.40 13.14 -19.54
N ILE A 152 -17.40 12.35 -18.48
CA ILE A 152 -18.07 12.57 -17.22
C ILE A 152 -17.19 13.53 -16.46
N ALA A 153 -17.66 14.76 -16.33
CA ALA A 153 -16.96 15.77 -15.57
C ALA A 153 -16.75 15.27 -14.13
N PRO A 154 -15.68 15.66 -13.43
CA PRO A 154 -15.36 15.16 -12.09
C PRO A 154 -16.51 15.28 -11.07
N HIS A 155 -17.41 16.24 -11.26
CA HIS A 155 -18.61 16.37 -10.41
C HIS A 155 -19.67 15.31 -10.71
N GLN A 156 -19.84 14.87 -11.96
CA GLN A 156 -20.76 13.80 -12.35
C GLN A 156 -20.25 12.44 -11.84
N GLN A 157 -18.93 12.20 -11.92
CA GLN A 157 -18.33 10.98 -11.35
C GLN A 157 -18.55 10.88 -9.84
N ARG A 158 -18.40 12.00 -9.11
CA ARG A 158 -18.70 12.04 -7.67
C ARG A 158 -20.14 11.62 -7.35
N VAL A 159 -21.12 11.97 -8.17
CA VAL A 159 -22.53 11.59 -7.97
C VAL A 159 -22.74 10.09 -8.22
N ILE A 160 -22.07 9.54 -9.22
CA ILE A 160 -22.08 8.10 -9.52
C ILE A 160 -21.50 7.32 -8.33
N ASP A 161 -20.34 7.76 -7.82
CA ASP A 161 -19.67 7.12 -6.69
C ASP A 161 -20.51 7.23 -5.40
N GLU A 162 -21.13 8.39 -5.17
CA GLU A 162 -22.04 8.61 -4.03
C GLU A 162 -23.24 7.65 -4.06
N LYS A 163 -23.86 7.46 -5.24
CA LYS A 163 -24.95 6.50 -5.41
C LYS A 163 -24.51 5.09 -5.10
N ALA A 164 -23.38 4.66 -5.69
CA ALA A 164 -22.86 3.31 -5.51
C ALA A 164 -22.59 3.02 -4.02
N GLN A 165 -21.97 3.97 -3.31
CA GLN A 165 -21.70 3.83 -1.88
C GLN A 165 -22.99 3.80 -1.05
N ASN A 166 -23.98 4.63 -1.38
CA ASN A 166 -25.27 4.64 -0.68
C ASN A 166 -26.05 3.33 -0.89
N ASP A 167 -26.07 2.80 -2.12
CA ASP A 167 -26.75 1.54 -2.45
C ASP A 167 -26.12 0.34 -1.73
N GLU A 168 -24.79 0.31 -1.62
CA GLU A 168 -24.09 -0.72 -0.85
C GLU A 168 -24.45 -0.66 0.65
N ARG A 169 -24.47 0.56 1.23
CA ARG A 169 -24.87 0.74 2.64
C ARG A 169 -26.33 0.34 2.86
N LEU A 170 -27.23 0.69 1.94
CA LEU A 170 -28.65 0.35 2.01
C LEU A 170 -28.85 -1.17 1.94
N LEU A 171 -28.13 -1.85 1.05
CA LEU A 171 -28.16 -3.31 0.94
C LEU A 171 -27.73 -3.99 2.24
N LYS A 172 -26.64 -3.51 2.87
CA LYS A 172 -26.17 -4.03 4.16
C LYS A 172 -27.19 -3.80 5.28
N LEU A 173 -27.78 -2.60 5.34
CA LEU A 173 -28.81 -2.26 6.34
C LEU A 173 -30.07 -3.11 6.16
N ASN A 174 -30.54 -3.29 4.93
CA ASN A 174 -31.67 -4.17 4.64
C ASN A 174 -31.37 -5.64 4.97
N GLY A 175 -30.13 -6.08 4.73
CA GLY A 175 -29.67 -7.42 5.16
C GLY A 175 -29.72 -7.58 6.68
N PHE A 176 -29.38 -6.55 7.43
CA PHE A 176 -29.45 -6.55 8.90
C PHE A 176 -30.89 -6.75 9.42
N PHE A 177 -31.90 -6.21 8.74
CA PHE A 177 -33.32 -6.39 9.12
C PHE A 177 -33.77 -7.85 9.12
N GLY A 178 -33.11 -8.71 8.35
CA GLY A 178 -33.38 -10.15 8.34
C GLY A 178 -32.74 -10.94 9.49
N THR A 179 -32.03 -10.29 10.41
CA THR A 179 -31.28 -10.96 11.48
C THR A 179 -32.06 -11.03 12.79
N ALA A 180 -31.78 -12.05 13.60
CA ALA A 180 -32.32 -12.17 14.96
C ALA A 180 -31.91 -10.99 15.87
N ILE A 181 -30.76 -10.38 15.58
CA ILE A 181 -30.26 -9.20 16.32
C ILE A 181 -31.23 -8.04 16.14
N PHE A 182 -31.64 -7.75 14.91
CA PHE A 182 -32.62 -6.69 14.63
C PHE A 182 -33.95 -6.93 15.33
N THR A 183 -34.44 -8.18 15.33
CA THR A 183 -35.71 -8.52 16.00
C THR A 183 -35.66 -8.34 17.52
N GLY A 184 -34.47 -8.46 18.12
CA GLY A 184 -34.24 -8.29 19.55
C GLY A 184 -34.01 -6.85 20.01
N LEU A 185 -33.96 -5.88 19.08
CA LEU A 185 -33.89 -4.45 19.42
C LEU A 185 -35.26 -3.95 19.92
N ASP A 186 -35.22 -2.86 20.69
CA ASP A 186 -36.43 -2.16 21.08
C ASP A 186 -37.13 -1.52 19.86
N GLU A 187 -38.42 -1.21 20.02
CA GLU A 187 -39.24 -0.68 18.93
C GLU A 187 -38.71 0.63 18.38
N GLU A 188 -38.28 1.55 19.24
CA GLU A 188 -37.80 2.86 18.81
C GLU A 188 -36.55 2.75 17.95
N GLU A 189 -35.62 1.88 18.30
CA GLU A 189 -34.41 1.68 17.51
C GLU A 189 -34.71 1.00 16.18
N ARG A 190 -35.65 0.04 16.14
CA ARG A 190 -36.14 -0.53 14.88
C ARG A 190 -36.77 0.52 13.98
N GLU A 191 -37.57 1.42 14.54
CA GLU A 191 -38.18 2.53 13.81
C GLU A 191 -37.14 3.51 13.27
N ARG A 192 -36.11 3.85 14.06
CA ARG A 192 -35.01 4.73 13.61
C ARG A 192 -34.23 4.10 12.46
N LEU A 193 -33.90 2.81 12.54
CA LEU A 193 -33.20 2.10 11.47
C LEU A 193 -34.06 1.98 10.20
N ALA A 194 -35.37 1.73 10.35
CA ALA A 194 -36.30 1.74 9.23
C ALA A 194 -36.43 3.14 8.59
N ALA A 195 -36.44 4.20 9.40
CA ALA A 195 -36.40 5.58 8.91
C ALA A 195 -35.10 5.88 8.15
N GLN A 196 -33.95 5.44 8.67
CA GLN A 196 -32.66 5.55 7.99
C GLN A 196 -32.69 4.86 6.62
N ALA A 197 -33.16 3.62 6.54
CA ALA A 197 -33.27 2.88 5.28
C ALA A 197 -34.17 3.58 4.26
N ARG A 198 -35.30 4.16 4.71
CA ARG A 198 -36.20 4.95 3.85
C ARG A 198 -35.50 6.18 3.27
N VAL A 199 -34.78 6.94 4.08
CA VAL A 199 -34.04 8.14 3.62
C VAL A 199 -32.93 7.75 2.65
N MET A 200 -32.20 6.66 2.93
CA MET A 200 -31.17 6.15 2.03
C MET A 200 -31.75 5.69 0.68
N ALA A 201 -32.92 5.06 0.67
CA ALA A 201 -33.62 4.69 -0.56
C ALA A 201 -34.05 5.94 -1.36
N GLN A 202 -34.58 6.96 -0.69
CA GLN A 202 -34.93 8.23 -1.33
C GLN A 202 -33.70 8.91 -1.94
N LEU A 203 -32.59 8.97 -1.21
CA LEU A 203 -31.33 9.51 -1.71
C LEU A 203 -30.84 8.74 -2.93
N SER A 204 -30.94 7.41 -2.91
CA SER A 204 -30.57 6.56 -4.05
C SER A 204 -31.38 6.88 -5.32
N THR A 205 -32.69 7.10 -5.17
CA THR A 205 -33.57 7.52 -6.27
C THR A 205 -33.15 8.89 -6.81
N ILE A 206 -32.95 9.87 -5.93
CA ILE A 206 -32.53 11.23 -6.32
C ILE A 206 -31.19 11.19 -7.07
N LEU A 207 -30.21 10.43 -6.57
CA LEU A 207 -28.92 10.29 -7.23
C LEU A 207 -29.06 9.57 -8.59
N GLY A 208 -29.96 8.59 -8.69
CA GLY A 208 -30.31 7.93 -9.96
C GLY A 208 -30.88 8.90 -10.99
N ASP A 209 -31.82 9.75 -10.58
CA ASP A 209 -32.41 10.77 -11.44
C ASP A 209 -31.37 11.80 -11.89
N ARG A 210 -30.46 12.20 -10.99
CA ARG A 210 -29.33 13.08 -11.33
C ARG A 210 -28.40 12.45 -12.36
N ILE A 211 -28.08 11.16 -12.21
CA ILE A 211 -27.22 10.43 -13.15
C ILE A 211 -27.89 10.29 -14.52
N ALA A 212 -29.20 10.06 -14.56
CA ALA A 212 -29.96 9.98 -15.81
C ALA A 212 -30.02 11.34 -16.57
N ALA A 213 -29.75 12.44 -15.88
CA ALA A 213 -29.72 13.80 -16.44
C ALA A 213 -28.32 14.27 -16.88
N PHE A 214 -27.29 13.43 -16.78
CA PHE A 214 -25.94 13.70 -17.26
C PHE A 214 -25.80 13.49 -18.77
#